data_AF-A0A496PNS0-F1
#
_entry.id   AF-A0A496PNS0-F1
#
_cell.length_a   1.000
_cell.length_b   1.000
_cell.length_c   1.000
_cell.angle_alpha   90.00
_cell.angle_beta   90.00
_cell.angle_gamma   90.00
#
_symmetry.space_group_name_H-M   'P 1'
#
loop_
_entity.id
_entity.type
_entity.pdbx_description
1 polymer ?
#
loop_
_entity_poly.entity_id
_entity_poly.type
_entity_poly.pdbx_seq_one_letter_code
_entity_poly.pdbx_strand_id
1 'polypeptide(L)' 'MMREIDLPFGVVINRSDIGDNRTDEYCHDEKIDILMKIPFDRKIAVAYSQGDMMLDVEPKYEKSLYELYQNIANRARS' A
#
# COMPACT_ATOMS: atom_id res chain seq x y z
N MET A 1 2.25 7.90 16.51
CA MET A 1 0.89 8.18 15.98
C MET A 1 0.04 6.93 15.81
N MET A 2 0.15 6.10 14.76
CA MET A 2 -0.78 4.97 14.61
C MET A 2 -0.73 3.95 15.75
N ARG A 3 0.42 3.74 16.38
CA ARG A 3 0.53 2.89 17.59
C ARG A 3 -0.10 3.47 18.86
N GLU A 4 -0.29 4.79 18.90
CA GLU A 4 -0.90 5.48 20.06
C GLU A 4 -2.41 5.46 19.97
N ILE A 5 -2.94 5.18 18.78
CA ILE A 5 -4.35 4.99 18.49
C ILE A 5 -4.54 3.47 18.48
N ASP A 6 -5.18 2.91 19.50
CA ASP A 6 -5.35 1.46 19.70
C ASP A 6 -6.32 0.84 18.67
N LEU A 7 -5.94 0.90 17.39
CA LEU A 7 -6.69 0.42 16.24
C LEU A 7 -5.80 -0.48 15.37
N PRO A 8 -6.36 -1.55 14.78
CA PRO A 8 -5.66 -2.36 13.79
C PRO A 8 -5.23 -1.49 12.59
N PHE A 9 -4.00 -1.65 12.15
CA PHE A 9 -3.48 -0.97 10.97
C PHE A 9 -2.56 -1.87 10.15
N GLY A 10 -2.33 -1.47 8.90
CA GLY A 10 -1.37 -2.10 8.00
C GLY A 10 -0.81 -1.06 7.03
N VAL A 11 0.21 -1.44 6.27
CA VAL A 11 0.97 -0.55 5.38
C VAL A 11 0.85 -1.00 3.93
N VAL A 12 0.70 -0.04 3.01
CA VAL A 12 0.94 -0.24 1.58
C VAL A 12 2.22 0.49 1.22
N ILE A 13 3.18 -0.22 0.64
CA ILE A 13 4.47 0.37 0.25
C ILE A 13 4.40 0.75 -1.23
N ASN A 14 4.46 2.04 -1.52
CA ASN A 14 4.61 2.57 -2.87
C ASN A 14 6.10 2.68 -3.23
N ARG A 15 6.44 2.44 -4.51
CA ARG A 15 7.82 2.38 -5.02
C ARG A 15 8.67 1.32 -4.30
N SER A 16 8.09 0.16 -4.08
CA SER A 16 8.65 -0.90 -3.23
C SER A 16 9.97 -1.51 -3.72
N ASP A 17 10.36 -1.23 -4.96
CA ASP A 17 11.58 -1.71 -5.62
C ASP A 17 12.71 -0.66 -5.65
N ILE A 18 12.49 0.51 -5.04
CA ILE A 18 13.48 1.59 -4.93
C ILE A 18 13.95 1.71 -3.49
N GLY A 19 15.26 1.67 -3.28
CA GLY A 19 15.89 1.92 -1.98
C GLY A 19 16.58 0.69 -1.41
N ASP A 20 16.72 0.66 -0.09
CA ASP A 20 17.56 -0.27 0.67
C ASP A 20 16.75 -1.23 1.56
N ASN A 21 15.49 -1.52 1.22
CA ASN A 21 14.58 -2.41 1.97
C ASN A 21 14.34 -2.02 3.44
N ARG A 22 14.83 -0.89 3.94
CA ARG A 22 14.68 -0.51 5.35
C ARG A 22 13.23 -0.38 5.81
N THR A 23 12.33 0.02 4.91
CA THR A 23 10.88 0.06 5.20
C THR A 23 10.33 -1.34 5.47
N ASP A 24 10.77 -2.33 4.69
CA ASP A 24 10.40 -3.72 4.85
C ASP A 24 10.93 -4.31 6.15
N GLU A 25 12.21 -4.08 6.43
CA GLU A 25 12.87 -4.49 7.68
C GLU A 25 12.16 -3.88 8.88
N TYR A 26 11.88 -2.58 8.84
CA TYR A 26 11.12 -1.90 9.88
C TYR A 26 9.75 -2.54 10.08
N CYS A 27 8.96 -2.73 9.01
CA CYS A 27 7.66 -3.37 9.14
C CYS A 27 7.76 -4.80 9.70
N HIS A 28 8.79 -5.56 9.35
CA HIS A 28 9.04 -6.89 9.88
C HIS A 28 9.34 -6.86 11.39
N ASP A 29 10.32 -6.08 11.81
CA ASP A 29 10.77 -5.97 13.20
C ASP A 29 9.63 -5.48 14.11
N GLU A 30 8.85 -4.55 13.59
CA GLU A 30 7.73 -3.91 14.27
C GLU A 30 6.42 -4.72 14.18
N LYS A 31 6.43 -5.87 13.49
CA LYS A 31 5.26 -6.74 13.26
C LYS A 31 4.07 -5.99 12.65
N ILE A 32 4.35 -5.14 11.68
CA ILE A 32 3.37 -4.39 10.91
C ILE A 32 3.07 -5.14 9.62
N ASP A 33 1.80 -5.47 9.40
CA ASP A 33 1.36 -6.12 8.16
C ASP A 33 1.55 -5.21 6.96
N ILE A 34 2.36 -5.65 5.99
CA ILE A 34 2.42 -5.06 4.66
C ILE A 34 1.28 -5.67 3.83
N LEU A 35 0.25 -4.87 3.56
CA LEU A 35 -0.96 -5.31 2.87
C LEU A 35 -0.78 -5.39 1.35
N MET A 36 0.08 -4.54 0.79
CA MET A 36 0.39 -4.51 -0.64
C MET A 36 1.73 -3.80 -0.88
N LYS A 37 2.42 -4.20 -1.95
CA LYS A 37 3.60 -3.50 -2.49
C LYS A 37 3.32 -3.10 -3.93
N ILE A 38 3.60 -1.84 -4.25
CA ILE A 38 3.46 -1.29 -5.60
C ILE A 38 4.86 -0.89 -6.07
N PRO A 39 5.44 -1.57 -7.08
CA PRO A 39 6.73 -1.18 -7.63
C PRO A 39 6.63 0.19 -8.33
N PHE A 40 7.76 0.84 -8.53
CA PHE A 40 7.79 2.14 -9.21
C PHE A 40 7.32 2.00 -10.65
N ASP A 41 6.27 2.74 -10.97
CA ASP A 41 5.77 2.90 -12.33
C ASP A 41 5.71 4.40 -12.64
N ARG A 42 6.41 4.81 -13.70
CA ARG A 42 6.49 6.22 -14.09
C ARG A 42 5.11 6.80 -14.44
N LYS A 43 4.20 6.02 -15.03
CA LYS A 43 2.87 6.51 -15.39
C LYS A 43 2.05 6.81 -14.16
N ILE A 44 2.09 5.90 -13.18
CA ILE A 44 1.46 6.09 -11.87
C ILE A 44 2.09 7.28 -11.17
N ALA A 45 3.41 7.44 -11.28
CA ALA A 45 4.12 8.54 -10.65
C ALA A 45 3.68 9.92 -11.16
N VAL A 46 3.46 10.03 -12.48
CA VAL A 46 2.93 11.23 -13.11
C VAL A 46 1.47 11.45 -12.71
N ALA A 47 0.62 10.42 -12.83
CA ALA A 47 -0.81 10.51 -12.50
C ALA A 47 -1.04 11.03 -11.08
N TYR A 48 -0.41 10.43 -10.06
CA TYR A 48 -0.61 10.90 -8.68
C TYR A 48 -0.08 12.33 -8.46
N SER A 49 0.97 12.75 -9.18
CA SER A 49 1.53 14.11 -9.06
C SER A 49 0.61 15.19 -9.65
N GLN A 50 -0.30 14.77 -10.53
CA GLN A 50 -1.33 15.62 -11.16
C GLN A 50 -2.68 15.53 -10.44
N GLY A 51 -2.83 14.61 -9.48
CA GLY A 51 -4.08 14.35 -8.77
C GLY A 51 -5.00 13.35 -9.49
N ASP A 52 -4.51 12.68 -10.53
CA ASP A 52 -5.26 11.68 -11.30
C ASP A 52 -5.21 10.30 -10.62
N MET A 53 -6.16 9.42 -10.95
CA MET A 53 -6.21 8.09 -10.36
C MET A 53 -5.21 7.14 -11.02
N MET A 54 -4.56 6.31 -10.21
CA MET A 54 -3.68 5.23 -10.66
C MET A 54 -4.36 4.25 -11.62
N LEU A 55 -5.66 3.99 -11.43
CA LEU A 55 -6.44 3.08 -12.26
C LEU A 55 -6.73 3.63 -13.67
N ASP A 56 -6.71 4.95 -13.85
CA ASP A 56 -6.91 5.55 -15.18
C ASP A 56 -5.72 5.26 -16.11
N VAL A 57 -4.52 5.15 -15.54
CA VAL A 57 -3.27 4.94 -16.30
C VAL A 57 -2.79 3.48 -16.30
N GLU A 58 -3.07 2.72 -15.25
CA GLU A 58 -2.67 1.33 -15.11
C GLU A 58 -3.83 0.46 -14.55
N PRO A 59 -4.83 0.12 -15.37
CA PRO A 59 -6.00 -0.69 -14.96
C PRO A 59 -5.63 -2.08 -14.40
N LYS A 60 -4.43 -2.59 -14.70
CA LYS A 60 -3.93 -3.87 -14.20
C LYS A 60 -3.98 -4.00 -12.67
N TYR A 61 -3.97 -2.88 -11.95
CA TYR A 61 -4.03 -2.86 -10.49
C TYR A 61 -5.44 -2.98 -9.92
N GLU A 62 -6.50 -2.92 -10.75
CA GLU A 62 -7.90 -2.96 -10.29
C GLU A 62 -8.17 -4.19 -9.43
N LYS A 63 -7.78 -5.37 -9.91
CA LYS A 63 -7.96 -6.63 -9.18
C LYS A 63 -7.24 -6.61 -7.83
N SER A 64 -5.98 -6.19 -7.80
CA SER A 64 -5.18 -6.17 -6.56
C SER A 64 -5.71 -5.15 -5.55
N LEU A 65 -6.17 -3.98 -6.01
CA LEU A 65 -6.79 -2.98 -5.13
C LEU A 65 -8.14 -3.46 -4.61
N TYR A 66 -8.91 -4.17 -5.42
CA TYR A 66 -10.17 -4.78 -4.97
C TYR A 66 -9.92 -5.87 -3.91
N GLU A 67 -8.94 -6.76 -4.12
CA GLU A 67 -8.53 -7.77 -3.14
C GLU A 67 -8.04 -7.11 -1.83
N LEU A 68 -7.23 -6.06 -1.93
CA LEU A 68 -6.79 -5.26 -0.79
C LEU A 68 -7.99 -4.69 -0.01
N TYR A 69 -8.95 -4.08 -0.71
CA TYR A 69 -10.16 -3.56 -0.10
C TYR A 69 -10.95 -4.64 0.64
N GLN A 70 -11.15 -5.81 0.02
CA GLN A 70 -11.86 -6.92 0.65
C GLN A 70 -11.13 -7.40 1.93
N ASN A 71 -9.81 -7.52 1.87
CA ASN A 71 -9.00 -7.91 3.02
C ASN A 71 -9.11 -6.91 4.18
N ILE A 72 -9.07 -5.61 3.89
CA ILE A 72 -9.25 -4.56 4.90
C ILE A 72 -10.68 -4.60 5.47
N ALA A 73 -11.70 -4.70 4.60
CA ALA A 73 -13.10 -4.73 5.02
C ALA A 73 -13.41 -5.92 5.92
N ASN A 74 -12.82 -7.08 5.65
CA ASN A 74 -12.99 -8.28 6.48
C ASN A 74 -12.34 -8.11 7.86
N ARG A 75 -11.13 -7.51 7.92
CA ARG A 75 -10.42 -7.23 9.18
C ARG A 75 -11.05 -6.13 10.03
N ALA A 76 -11.70 -5.14 9.40
CA ALA A 76 -12.36 -4.05 10.12
C ALA A 76 -13.72 -4.45 10.70
N ARG A 77 -14.30 -5.58 10.26
CA ARG A 77 -15.59 -6.10 10.74
C ARG A 77 -15.46 -7.15 11.85
N SER A 78 -14.25 -7.67 12.07
CA SER A 78 -13.89 -8.62 13.13
C SER A 78 -13.47 -7.90 14.40
#